data_AF-A0A258TVT8-F1
#
_entry.id   AF-A0A258TVT8-F1
#
_cell.length_a   1.000
_cell.length_b   1.000
_cell.length_c   1.000
_cell.angle_alpha   90.00
_cell.angle_beta   90.00
_cell.angle_gamma   90.00
#
_symmetry.space_group_name_H-M   'P 1'
#
loop_
_entity.id
_entity.type
_entity.pdbx_description
1 polymer ?
#
loop_
_entity_poly.entity_id
_entity_poly.type
_entity_poly.pdbx_seq_one_letter_code
_entity_poly.pdbx_strand_id
1 'polypeptide(L)'
;MSQQELAQFVPLANLSDDALEQATRLAKHISLESGQALFRKGSMDAHSFYLLAGEVALDSEDRSAPLLVKAGSETARHPLSRLKPRTYSCVARTPCRLVRFTDDDLDHLVARDQATAYEVTEFDGDDPQWMFDLLSNPAFAGVPPGNLHTLFGRFEAVPAEAGQVILEQGGPGDYYYLIRSGSVRVTRSAGDGKVITLAELQPGQGFGEEALISGEPRNATVTMLNAGELMRLPAADFDSLLREPLVHRINLAQGAELIKQGAQLIDVRLEAEFKEGSLKGSINLPLYLLRLKANNMDRKRTYILFCQSGRRSAAAAFLLTQRGFDARVLDGGLEALSKTGHKPAPATPHDTQHNS
;
A
#
# COMPACT_ATOMS: atom_id res chain seq x y z
N MET A 1 4.81 11.75 -28.44
CA MET A 1 3.92 12.84 -27.99
C MET A 1 4.76 13.76 -27.13
N SER A 2 4.60 15.08 -27.26
CA SER A 2 5.32 16.03 -26.39
C SER A 2 4.56 16.28 -25.09
N GLN A 3 5.27 16.72 -24.04
CA GLN A 3 4.64 17.19 -22.80
C GLN A 3 3.64 18.32 -23.08
N GLN A 4 3.97 19.22 -24.02
CA GLN A 4 3.09 20.30 -24.48
C GLN A 4 1.76 19.79 -25.08
N GLU A 5 1.77 18.67 -25.81
CA GLU A 5 0.54 18.05 -26.32
C GLU A 5 -0.33 17.48 -25.18
N LEU A 6 0.24 17.06 -24.05
CA LEU A 6 -0.53 16.55 -22.90
C LEU A 6 -1.04 17.66 -21.99
N ALA A 7 -0.25 18.73 -21.83
CA ALA A 7 -0.56 19.86 -20.95
C ALA A 7 -1.82 20.66 -21.38
N GLN A 8 -2.45 20.34 -22.50
CA GLN A 8 -3.74 20.93 -22.89
C GLN A 8 -4.96 20.23 -22.24
N PHE A 9 -4.80 18.98 -21.77
CA PHE A 9 -5.90 18.14 -21.28
C PHE A 9 -6.08 18.23 -19.78
N VAL A 10 -7.31 18.12 -19.28
CA VAL A 10 -7.64 18.09 -17.85
C VAL A 10 -7.74 16.63 -17.38
N PRO A 11 -7.10 16.24 -16.25
CA PRO A 11 -6.39 17.08 -15.28
C PRO A 11 -4.90 17.34 -15.58
N LEU A 12 -4.35 16.80 -16.68
CA LEU A 12 -2.92 16.84 -17.01
C LEU A 12 -2.32 18.25 -17.14
N ALA A 13 -3.14 19.26 -17.46
CA ALA A 13 -2.74 20.64 -17.69
C ALA A 13 -2.16 21.34 -16.46
N ASN A 14 -2.48 20.83 -15.26
CA ASN A 14 -2.03 21.41 -13.99
C ASN A 14 -0.90 20.60 -13.36
N LEU A 15 -0.33 19.64 -14.09
CA LEU A 15 0.75 18.80 -13.58
C LEU A 15 2.10 19.49 -13.74
N SER A 16 3.03 19.17 -12.85
CA SER A 16 4.44 19.51 -12.98
C SER A 16 5.08 18.89 -14.23
N ASP A 17 6.22 19.44 -14.65
CA ASP A 17 6.96 18.96 -15.83
C ASP A 17 7.39 17.48 -15.69
N ASP A 18 7.78 17.05 -14.47
CA ASP A 18 8.12 15.64 -14.20
C ASP A 18 6.88 14.74 -14.33
N ALA A 19 5.75 15.15 -13.73
CA ALA A 19 4.51 14.40 -13.84
C ALA A 19 4.01 14.34 -15.30
N LEU A 20 4.19 15.39 -16.11
CA LEU A 20 3.92 15.36 -17.54
C LEU A 20 4.86 14.42 -18.30
N GLU A 21 6.12 14.32 -17.89
CA GLU A 21 7.07 13.34 -18.45
C GLU A 21 6.63 11.90 -18.13
N GLN A 22 6.22 11.63 -16.89
CA GLN A 22 5.66 10.35 -16.48
C GLN A 22 4.39 10.01 -17.26
N ALA A 23 3.48 10.97 -17.40
CA ALA A 23 2.26 10.82 -18.21
C ALA A 23 2.60 10.45 -19.66
N THR A 24 3.64 11.04 -20.24
CA THR A 24 4.10 10.72 -21.59
C THR A 24 4.55 9.26 -21.71
N ARG A 25 5.14 8.68 -20.66
CA ARG A 25 5.55 7.26 -20.63
C ARG A 25 4.37 6.29 -20.48
N LEU A 26 3.35 6.67 -19.71
CA LEU A 26 2.17 5.83 -19.45
C LEU A 26 1.14 5.87 -20.59
N ALA A 27 1.13 6.97 -21.35
CA ALA A 27 0.28 7.20 -22.50
C ALA A 27 0.37 6.10 -23.57
N LYS A 28 -0.77 5.50 -23.94
CA LYS A 28 -0.87 4.59 -25.08
C LYS A 28 -1.59 5.24 -26.26
N HIS A 29 -0.96 5.22 -27.43
CA HIS A 29 -1.51 5.79 -28.65
C HIS A 29 -2.57 4.90 -29.29
N ILE A 30 -3.63 5.53 -29.80
CA ILE A 30 -4.70 4.87 -30.54
C ILE A 30 -5.00 5.69 -31.79
N SER A 31 -5.16 5.02 -32.92
CA SER A 31 -5.62 5.60 -34.17
C SER A 31 -6.95 4.96 -34.56
N LEU A 32 -7.90 5.76 -35.02
CA LEU A 32 -9.18 5.30 -35.53
C LEU A 32 -9.42 5.84 -36.93
N GLU A 33 -9.91 5.01 -37.83
CA GLU A 33 -10.44 5.41 -39.11
C GLU A 33 -11.88 5.95 -38.97
N SER A 34 -12.33 6.73 -39.95
CA SER A 34 -13.71 7.21 -39.97
C SER A 34 -14.71 6.04 -39.92
N GLY A 35 -15.71 6.14 -39.05
CA GLY A 35 -16.73 5.12 -38.81
C GLY A 35 -16.35 4.06 -37.77
N GLN A 36 -15.10 4.02 -37.28
CA GLN A 36 -14.71 3.06 -36.24
C GLN A 36 -15.21 3.47 -34.85
N ALA A 37 -15.71 2.49 -34.10
CA ALA A 37 -16.16 2.69 -32.72
C ALA A 37 -14.97 2.57 -31.74
N LEU A 38 -14.87 3.53 -30.82
CA LEU A 38 -13.88 3.50 -29.74
C LEU A 38 -14.38 2.68 -28.54
N PHE A 39 -15.63 2.91 -28.14
CA PHE A 39 -16.31 2.19 -27.06
C PHE A 39 -17.83 2.28 -27.25
N ARG A 40 -18.58 1.45 -26.53
CA ARG A 40 -20.04 1.44 -26.54
C ARG A 40 -20.62 1.89 -25.20
N LYS A 41 -21.85 2.40 -25.24
CA LYS A 41 -22.68 2.66 -24.06
C LYS A 41 -22.79 1.38 -23.21
N GLY A 42 -22.71 1.55 -21.90
CA GLY A 42 -22.70 0.47 -20.92
C GLY A 42 -21.33 -0.19 -20.68
N SER A 43 -20.28 0.19 -21.42
CA SER A 43 -18.94 -0.37 -21.21
C SER A 43 -18.40 -0.06 -19.81
N MET A 44 -17.66 -1.02 -19.25
CA MET A 44 -17.02 -1.00 -17.94
C MET A 44 -15.49 -1.02 -18.03
N ASP A 45 -14.93 -0.71 -19.19
CA ASP A 45 -13.48 -0.63 -19.37
C ASP A 45 -12.84 0.42 -18.44
N ALA A 46 -11.66 0.16 -17.87
CA ALA A 46 -10.99 1.07 -16.93
C ALA A 46 -10.02 2.02 -17.65
N HIS A 47 -10.52 2.74 -18.66
CA HIS A 47 -9.70 3.61 -19.50
C HIS A 47 -10.24 5.03 -19.69
N SER A 48 -9.30 5.97 -19.69
CA SER A 48 -9.52 7.37 -20.02
C SER A 48 -8.91 7.67 -21.38
N PHE A 49 -9.72 8.25 -22.29
CA PHE A 49 -9.34 8.54 -23.67
C PHE A 49 -9.38 10.04 -23.94
N TYR A 50 -8.31 10.59 -24.52
CA TYR A 50 -8.20 11.99 -24.90
C TYR A 50 -8.00 12.13 -26.39
N LEU A 51 -8.72 13.07 -27.01
CA LEU A 51 -8.71 13.28 -28.46
C LEU A 51 -7.60 14.27 -28.85
N LEU A 52 -6.55 13.77 -29.51
CA LEU A 52 -5.42 14.58 -29.97
C LEU A 52 -5.68 15.21 -31.33
N ALA A 53 -6.36 14.50 -32.24
CA ALA A 53 -6.69 14.97 -33.57
C ALA A 53 -7.97 14.28 -34.08
N GLY A 54 -8.68 14.95 -34.98
CA GLY A 54 -9.92 14.45 -35.58
C GLY A 54 -11.18 14.90 -34.83
N GLU A 55 -12.27 14.18 -35.07
CA GLU A 55 -13.59 14.46 -34.53
C GLU A 55 -14.32 13.14 -34.25
N VAL A 56 -14.90 13.02 -33.06
CA VAL A 56 -15.71 11.87 -32.64
C VAL A 56 -17.14 12.31 -32.32
N ALA A 57 -18.07 11.38 -32.45
CA ALA A 57 -19.46 11.54 -32.04
C ALA A 57 -19.76 10.64 -30.84
N LEU A 58 -20.37 11.22 -29.81
CA LEU A 58 -20.87 10.54 -28.62
C LEU A 58 -22.40 10.42 -28.71
N ASP A 59 -22.90 9.19 -28.83
CA ASP A 59 -24.32 8.88 -29.02
C ASP A 59 -24.93 8.30 -27.74
N SER A 60 -26.04 8.89 -27.26
CA SER A 60 -26.78 8.48 -26.06
C SER A 60 -27.85 7.41 -26.33
N GLU A 61 -28.11 7.07 -27.60
CA GLU A 61 -29.12 6.10 -28.09
C GLU A 61 -30.58 6.46 -27.73
N ASP A 62 -30.84 7.59 -27.09
CA ASP A 62 -32.17 8.06 -26.65
C ASP A 62 -32.88 8.98 -27.68
N ARG A 63 -32.46 8.90 -28.95
CA ARG A 63 -32.90 9.76 -30.08
C ARG A 63 -32.48 11.24 -29.97
N SER A 64 -31.60 11.59 -29.04
CA SER A 64 -30.94 12.90 -29.03
C SER A 64 -29.91 13.01 -30.15
N ALA A 65 -29.64 14.22 -30.63
CA ALA A 65 -28.55 14.45 -31.57
C ALA A 65 -27.20 14.07 -30.90
N PRO A 66 -26.28 13.39 -31.61
CA PRO A 66 -25.01 12.98 -31.03
C PRO A 66 -24.15 14.20 -30.68
N LEU A 67 -23.48 14.16 -29.52
CA LEU A 67 -22.55 15.19 -29.10
C LEU A 67 -21.26 15.06 -29.91
N LEU A 68 -20.95 16.08 -30.72
CA LEU A 68 -19.72 16.13 -31.51
C LEU A 68 -18.59 16.71 -30.66
N VAL A 69 -17.46 16.00 -30.61
CA VAL A 69 -16.25 16.44 -29.92
C VAL A 69 -15.12 16.50 -30.92
N LYS A 70 -14.60 17.71 -31.16
CA LYS A 70 -13.54 18.00 -32.13
C LYS A 70 -12.24 18.29 -31.39
N ALA A 71 -11.13 17.75 -31.86
CA ALA A 71 -9.82 18.02 -31.27
C ALA A 71 -9.55 19.54 -31.15
N GLY A 72 -9.03 19.97 -30.00
CA GLY A 72 -8.81 21.37 -29.66
C GLY A 72 -10.04 22.14 -29.17
N SER A 73 -11.23 21.55 -29.17
CA SER A 73 -12.40 22.16 -28.50
C SER A 73 -12.26 22.10 -26.99
N GLU A 74 -12.99 22.95 -26.27
CA GLU A 74 -13.07 22.93 -24.81
C GLU A 74 -13.51 21.55 -24.29
N THR A 75 -14.50 20.94 -24.94
CA THR A 75 -14.97 19.59 -24.60
C THR A 75 -13.91 18.50 -24.82
N ALA A 76 -13.04 18.65 -25.82
CA ALA A 76 -11.96 17.70 -26.09
C ALA A 76 -10.80 17.79 -25.08
N ARG A 77 -10.75 18.85 -24.25
CA ARG A 77 -9.78 18.94 -23.15
C ARG A 77 -10.03 17.90 -22.06
N HIS A 78 -11.23 17.34 -21.97
CA HIS A 78 -11.61 16.35 -20.95
C HIS A 78 -11.63 14.92 -21.53
N PRO A 79 -11.50 13.87 -20.67
CA PRO A 79 -11.59 12.50 -21.14
C PRO A 79 -12.99 12.17 -21.69
N LEU A 80 -13.02 11.47 -22.83
CA LEU A 80 -14.24 11.09 -23.53
C LEU A 80 -15.06 10.10 -22.68
N SER A 81 -16.24 10.53 -22.23
CA SER A 81 -17.22 9.72 -21.48
C SER A 81 -16.58 8.96 -20.30
N ARG A 82 -15.97 9.71 -19.36
CA ARG A 82 -15.21 9.15 -18.23
C ARG A 82 -16.03 8.22 -17.32
N LEU A 83 -17.28 8.56 -17.04
CA LEU A 83 -18.12 7.83 -16.08
C LEU A 83 -18.41 6.40 -16.54
N LYS A 84 -18.47 5.47 -15.58
CA LYS A 84 -18.76 4.05 -15.80
C LYS A 84 -20.04 3.66 -15.04
N PRO A 85 -20.94 2.84 -15.62
CA PRO A 85 -20.93 2.36 -17.01
C PRO A 85 -21.00 3.54 -18.01
N ARG A 86 -20.33 3.41 -19.17
CA ARG A 86 -20.27 4.52 -20.15
C ARG A 86 -21.67 4.98 -20.56
N THR A 87 -21.91 6.29 -20.50
CA THR A 87 -23.23 6.86 -20.85
C THR A 87 -23.45 7.00 -22.35
N TYR A 88 -22.37 6.95 -23.15
CA TYR A 88 -22.38 7.14 -24.60
C TYR A 88 -21.61 6.04 -25.33
N SER A 89 -22.02 5.77 -26.57
CA SER A 89 -21.22 5.10 -27.58
C SER A 89 -20.36 6.12 -28.34
N CYS A 90 -19.08 5.85 -28.56
CA CYS A 90 -18.16 6.78 -29.23
C CYS A 90 -17.72 6.23 -30.58
N VAL A 91 -17.90 7.02 -31.64
CA VAL A 91 -17.53 6.66 -33.02
C VAL A 91 -16.75 7.79 -33.67
N ALA A 92 -15.67 7.46 -34.37
CA ALA A 92 -14.88 8.42 -35.14
C ALA A 92 -15.67 8.93 -36.36
N ARG A 93 -15.76 10.26 -36.53
CA ARG A 93 -16.35 10.89 -37.72
C ARG A 93 -15.31 11.20 -38.79
N THR A 94 -14.11 11.53 -38.35
CA THR A 94 -12.91 11.67 -39.21
C THR A 94 -11.82 10.73 -38.70
N PRO A 95 -10.71 10.52 -39.44
CA PRO A 95 -9.55 9.84 -38.88
C PRO A 95 -9.10 10.53 -37.58
N CYS A 96 -9.06 9.77 -36.49
CA CYS A 96 -8.79 10.30 -35.15
C CYS A 96 -7.48 9.74 -34.60
N ARG A 97 -6.75 10.59 -33.88
CA ARG A 97 -5.62 10.19 -33.03
C ARG A 97 -5.98 10.46 -31.59
N LEU A 98 -5.82 9.46 -30.74
CA LEU A 98 -6.15 9.53 -29.32
C LEU A 98 -4.96 9.06 -28.48
N VAL A 99 -4.99 9.47 -27.22
CA VAL A 99 -4.18 8.87 -26.16
C VAL A 99 -5.09 8.21 -25.14
N ARG A 100 -4.67 7.04 -24.67
CA ARG A 100 -5.33 6.25 -23.63
C ARG A 100 -4.44 6.15 -22.41
N PHE A 101 -5.05 6.35 -21.25
CA PHE A 101 -4.52 5.99 -19.94
C PHE A 101 -5.41 4.93 -19.30
N THR A 102 -4.85 4.12 -18.39
CA THR A 102 -5.72 3.43 -17.42
C THR A 102 -6.24 4.45 -16.41
N ASP A 103 -7.43 4.21 -15.87
CA ASP A 103 -8.01 5.13 -14.89
C ASP A 103 -7.15 5.19 -13.62
N ASP A 104 -6.64 4.04 -13.18
CA ASP A 104 -5.72 3.94 -12.03
C ASP A 104 -4.42 4.74 -12.26
N ASP A 105 -3.76 4.58 -13.42
CA ASP A 105 -2.52 5.31 -13.72
C ASP A 105 -2.74 6.83 -13.67
N LEU A 106 -3.88 7.29 -14.20
CA LEU A 106 -4.21 8.71 -14.24
C LEU A 106 -4.54 9.26 -12.84
N ASP A 107 -5.33 8.53 -12.05
CA ASP A 107 -5.69 8.93 -10.70
C ASP A 107 -4.44 8.92 -9.78
N HIS A 108 -3.54 7.94 -9.92
CA HIS A 108 -2.26 7.92 -9.20
C HIS A 108 -1.36 9.10 -9.58
N LEU A 109 -1.26 9.42 -10.88
CA LEU A 109 -0.45 10.52 -11.38
C LEU A 109 -0.92 11.88 -10.82
N VAL A 110 -2.24 12.12 -10.82
CA VAL A 110 -2.83 13.36 -10.31
C VAL A 110 -2.75 13.44 -8.79
N ALA A 111 -3.02 12.34 -8.08
CA ALA A 111 -2.91 12.31 -6.63
C ALA A 111 -1.47 12.58 -6.18
N ARG A 112 -0.47 12.04 -6.90
CA ARG A 112 0.95 12.29 -6.65
C ARG A 112 1.32 13.75 -6.89
N ASP A 113 0.88 14.35 -7.98
CA ASP A 113 1.22 15.73 -8.31
C ASP A 113 0.45 16.75 -7.43
N GLN A 114 -0.81 16.50 -7.09
CA GLN A 114 -1.54 17.37 -6.16
C GLN A 114 -1.03 17.29 -4.72
N ALA A 115 -0.49 16.15 -4.30
CA ALA A 115 0.27 16.06 -3.04
C ALA A 115 1.52 16.97 -3.07
N THR A 116 2.06 17.25 -4.26
CA THR A 116 3.23 18.15 -4.42
C THR A 116 2.84 19.62 -4.60
N ALA A 117 1.69 19.90 -5.21
CA ALA A 117 1.20 21.26 -5.42
C ALA A 117 0.65 21.93 -4.14
N TYR A 118 0.29 21.15 -3.12
CA TYR A 118 -0.18 21.68 -1.83
C TYR A 118 0.94 22.02 -0.84
N GLU A 119 2.21 21.68 -1.13
CA GLU A 119 3.35 21.90 -0.22
C GLU A 119 4.64 22.25 -0.98
N VAL A 120 4.76 23.50 -1.44
CA VAL A 120 6.08 24.11 -1.74
C VAL A 120 6.24 25.46 -1.03
N THR A 121 5.27 25.89 -0.21
CA THR A 121 5.35 27.19 0.48
C THR A 121 5.71 27.11 1.96
N GLU A 122 5.71 25.94 2.60
CA GLU A 122 5.94 25.84 4.07
C GLU A 122 6.81 24.64 4.50
N PHE A 123 7.84 24.27 3.71
CA PHE A 123 8.88 23.33 4.18
C PHE A 123 10.22 24.03 4.32
N ASP A 124 10.70 24.18 5.56
CA ASP A 124 12.09 24.56 5.90
C ASP A 124 13.05 23.34 5.85
N GLY A 125 12.76 22.33 5.01
CA GLY A 125 13.50 21.07 4.92
C GLY A 125 14.09 20.81 3.52
N ASP A 126 15.38 20.48 3.48
CA ASP A 126 16.32 20.60 2.35
C ASP A 126 16.11 19.71 1.09
N ASP A 127 15.06 18.89 0.94
CA ASP A 127 14.98 17.97 -0.22
C ASP A 127 13.59 17.38 -0.54
N PRO A 128 12.76 18.03 -1.39
CA PRO A 128 11.44 17.52 -1.81
C PRO A 128 11.43 16.08 -2.38
N GLN A 129 12.57 15.57 -2.86
CA GLN A 129 12.69 14.22 -3.43
C GLN A 129 12.42 13.13 -2.39
N TRP A 130 12.75 13.40 -1.12
CA TRP A 130 12.54 12.47 0.00
C TRP A 130 11.07 12.08 0.18
N MET A 131 10.17 13.03 -0.10
CA MET A 131 8.73 12.87 0.03
C MET A 131 8.22 11.84 -0.99
N PHE A 132 8.74 11.88 -2.21
CA PHE A 132 8.39 10.94 -3.26
C PHE A 132 8.90 9.52 -3.00
N ASP A 133 10.10 9.39 -2.44
CA ASP A 133 10.66 8.10 -2.05
C ASP A 133 9.86 7.46 -0.91
N LEU A 134 9.33 8.27 0.01
CA LEU A 134 8.46 7.79 1.09
C LEU A 134 7.08 7.35 0.58
N LEU A 135 6.47 8.09 -0.35
CA LEU A 135 5.19 7.71 -0.96
C LEU A 135 5.29 6.48 -1.88
N SER A 136 6.50 6.20 -2.38
CA SER A 136 6.79 4.99 -3.15
C SER A 136 6.89 3.74 -2.27
N ASN A 137 6.99 3.90 -0.94
CA ASN A 137 7.00 2.78 -0.02
C ASN A 137 5.57 2.23 0.18
N PRO A 138 5.34 0.92 -0.06
CA PRO A 138 4.00 0.32 0.09
C PRO A 138 3.43 0.44 1.51
N ALA A 139 4.28 0.69 2.51
CA ALA A 139 3.84 1.02 3.87
C ALA A 139 3.03 2.31 3.99
N PHE A 140 3.18 3.24 3.05
CA PHE A 140 2.52 4.55 3.07
C PHE A 140 1.49 4.68 1.94
N ALA A 141 1.40 3.70 1.05
CA ALA A 141 0.44 3.67 -0.05
C ALA A 141 -1.03 3.64 0.40
N GLY A 142 -1.32 3.20 1.63
CA GLY A 142 -2.65 3.21 2.22
C GLY A 142 -2.92 4.35 3.21
N VAL A 143 -1.97 5.27 3.40
CA VAL A 143 -2.16 6.44 4.27
C VAL A 143 -2.98 7.48 3.51
N PRO A 144 -4.11 7.98 4.06
CA PRO A 144 -4.92 9.00 3.42
C PRO A 144 -4.08 10.23 3.06
N PRO A 145 -4.26 10.85 1.88
CA PRO A 145 -3.43 11.96 1.45
C PRO A 145 -3.34 13.12 2.46
N GLY A 146 -4.43 13.42 3.17
CA GLY A 146 -4.46 14.48 4.19
C GLY A 146 -3.62 14.18 5.45
N ASN A 147 -3.28 12.92 5.71
CA ASN A 147 -2.45 12.53 6.87
C ASN A 147 -0.95 12.59 6.53
N LEU A 148 -0.59 12.62 5.25
CA LEU A 148 0.80 12.61 4.79
C LEU A 148 1.55 13.89 5.22
N HIS A 149 0.93 15.07 5.06
CA HIS A 149 1.54 16.34 5.49
C HIS A 149 1.90 16.34 6.97
N THR A 150 0.94 15.96 7.81
CA THR A 150 1.13 15.90 9.26
C THR A 150 2.20 14.87 9.61
N LEU A 151 2.23 13.75 8.91
CA LEU A 151 3.23 12.70 9.10
C LEU A 151 4.65 13.18 8.73
N PHE A 152 4.82 13.88 7.60
CA PHE A 152 6.11 14.39 7.15
C PHE A 152 6.68 15.43 8.11
N GLY A 153 5.86 16.36 8.61
CA GLY A 153 6.28 17.37 9.58
C GLY A 153 6.63 16.81 10.98
N ARG A 154 6.34 15.54 11.25
CA ARG A 154 6.60 14.87 12.54
C ARG A 154 7.82 13.94 12.51
N PHE A 155 8.37 13.67 11.34
CA PHE A 155 9.59 12.90 11.22
C PHE A 155 10.81 13.74 11.59
N GLU A 156 11.66 13.17 12.45
CA GLU A 156 12.93 13.78 12.84
C GLU A 156 14.08 13.02 12.16
N ALA A 157 14.97 13.76 11.49
CA ALA A 157 16.18 13.20 10.90
C ALA A 157 17.21 12.84 11.99
N VAL A 158 17.78 11.64 11.88
CA VAL A 158 18.78 11.11 12.81
C VAL A 158 19.95 10.54 11.99
N PRO A 159 21.11 11.22 11.94
CA PRO A 159 22.31 10.66 11.35
C PRO A 159 22.78 9.47 12.18
N ALA A 160 23.26 8.41 11.51
CA ALA A 160 23.69 7.19 12.16
C ALA A 160 24.97 6.62 11.53
N GLU A 161 25.87 6.15 12.39
CA GLU A 161 27.17 5.59 11.99
C GLU A 161 27.09 4.07 11.78
N ALA A 162 28.00 3.53 10.97
CA ALA A 162 28.11 2.08 10.81
C ALA A 162 28.44 1.40 12.14
N GLY A 163 27.73 0.31 12.47
CA GLY A 163 27.86 -0.40 13.74
C GLY A 163 27.05 0.20 14.90
N GLN A 164 26.44 1.37 14.73
CA GLN A 164 25.61 1.98 15.78
C GLN A 164 24.35 1.14 16.04
N VAL A 165 24.07 0.85 17.31
CA VAL A 165 22.82 0.21 17.75
C VAL A 165 21.74 1.28 17.87
N ILE A 166 20.67 1.13 17.10
CA ILE A 166 19.55 2.07 17.05
C ILE A 166 18.43 1.64 17.99
N LEU A 167 18.15 0.33 18.03
CA LEU A 167 17.20 -0.27 18.95
C LEU A 167 17.86 -1.46 19.64
N GLU A 168 17.59 -1.63 20.93
CA GLU A 168 18.08 -2.76 21.71
C GLU A 168 16.91 -3.64 22.14
N GLN A 169 17.05 -4.96 21.98
CA GLN A 169 16.07 -5.94 22.45
C GLN A 169 15.82 -5.77 23.96
N GLY A 170 14.55 -5.78 24.36
CA GLY A 170 14.11 -5.52 25.73
C GLY A 170 13.95 -4.04 26.07
N GLY A 171 14.43 -3.13 25.21
CA GLY A 171 14.26 -1.69 25.38
C GLY A 171 12.82 -1.21 25.19
N PRO A 172 12.54 0.08 25.46
CA PRO A 172 11.22 0.68 25.31
C PRO A 172 10.83 0.94 23.85
N GLY A 173 9.52 0.97 23.62
CA GLY A 173 8.89 1.25 22.32
C GLY A 173 8.55 2.73 22.15
N ASP A 174 9.54 3.59 21.88
CA ASP A 174 9.31 5.05 21.89
C ASP A 174 9.18 5.67 20.49
N TYR A 175 9.82 5.07 19.50
CA TYR A 175 9.88 5.59 18.13
C TYR A 175 9.73 4.48 17.08
N TYR A 176 9.15 4.85 15.95
CA TYR A 176 9.22 4.13 14.68
C TYR A 176 10.33 4.75 13.84
N TYR A 177 11.02 3.95 13.03
CA TYR A 177 12.13 4.41 12.20
C TYR A 177 11.93 4.00 10.75
N LEU A 178 12.35 4.88 9.85
CA LEU A 178 12.45 4.66 8.42
C LEU A 178 13.90 4.89 7.99
N ILE A 179 14.41 4.04 7.11
CA ILE A 179 15.76 4.18 6.56
C ILE A 179 15.70 5.12 5.35
N ARG A 180 16.27 6.32 5.46
CA ARG A 180 16.42 7.24 4.32
C ARG A 180 17.66 6.87 3.50
N SER A 181 18.77 6.59 4.17
CA SER A 181 20.00 6.10 3.54
C SER A 181 20.75 5.14 4.46
N GLY A 182 21.65 4.33 3.89
CA GLY A 182 22.34 3.26 4.61
C GLY A 182 21.52 1.98 4.69
N SER A 183 21.89 1.08 5.59
CA SER A 183 21.20 -0.20 5.80
C SER A 183 21.37 -0.67 7.24
N VAL A 184 20.42 -1.49 7.71
CA VAL A 184 20.45 -2.03 9.09
C VAL A 184 20.28 -3.54 9.10
N ARG A 185 20.78 -4.17 10.15
CA ARG A 185 20.53 -5.58 10.46
C ARG A 185 19.67 -5.69 11.70
N VAL A 186 18.63 -6.51 11.61
CA VAL A 186 17.73 -6.86 12.71
C VAL A 186 18.15 -8.22 13.24
N THR A 187 18.47 -8.28 14.53
CA THR A 187 18.90 -9.51 15.21
C THR A 187 18.10 -9.75 16.47
N ARG A 188 17.91 -11.01 16.85
CA ARG A 188 17.25 -11.40 18.09
C ARG A 188 18.13 -12.38 18.84
N SER A 189 18.40 -12.11 20.10
CA SER A 189 19.05 -13.07 20.99
C SER A 189 17.99 -14.01 21.56
N ALA A 190 18.18 -15.31 21.33
CA ALA A 190 17.50 -16.35 22.09
C ALA A 190 18.12 -16.45 23.49
N GLY A 191 17.36 -16.96 24.45
CA GLY A 191 17.78 -17.07 25.86
C GLY A 191 18.99 -17.99 26.11
N ASP A 192 19.46 -18.71 25.09
CA ASP A 192 20.66 -19.56 25.10
C ASP A 192 21.92 -18.83 24.60
N GLY A 193 21.84 -17.51 24.36
CA GLY A 193 22.94 -16.71 23.83
C GLY A 193 23.13 -16.80 22.31
N LYS A 194 22.28 -17.55 21.59
CA LYS A 194 22.31 -17.55 20.13
C LYS A 194 21.67 -16.29 19.57
N VAL A 195 22.40 -15.60 18.72
CA VAL A 195 21.92 -14.46 17.97
C VAL A 195 21.44 -14.93 16.60
N ILE A 196 20.18 -14.64 16.28
CA ILE A 196 19.55 -14.98 15.01
C ILE A 196 19.33 -13.68 14.23
N THR A 197 19.85 -13.61 13.00
CA THR A 197 19.54 -12.52 12.08
C THR A 197 18.14 -12.73 11.50
N LEU A 198 17.24 -11.78 11.76
CA LEU A 198 15.85 -11.84 11.29
C LEU A 198 15.68 -11.19 9.92
N ALA A 199 16.40 -10.10 9.66
CA ALA A 199 16.36 -9.37 8.39
C ALA A 199 17.55 -8.41 8.25
N GLU A 200 17.86 -8.05 7.00
CA GLU A 200 18.62 -6.85 6.67
C GLU A 200 17.69 -5.91 5.92
N LEU A 201 17.63 -4.65 6.34
CA LEU A 201 16.70 -3.66 5.81
C LEU A 201 17.47 -2.57 5.06
N GLN A 202 16.88 -2.13 3.95
CA GLN A 202 17.43 -1.21 2.96
C GLN A 202 16.68 0.13 2.98
N PRO A 203 17.18 1.17 2.27
CA PRO A 203 16.47 2.45 2.13
C PRO A 203 15.02 2.26 1.70
N GLY A 204 14.14 3.08 2.28
CA GLY A 204 12.70 2.99 2.10
C GLY A 204 12.04 1.92 2.97
N GLN A 205 12.75 1.13 3.80
CA GLN A 205 12.12 0.19 4.72
C GLN A 205 12.03 0.73 6.15
N GLY A 206 10.98 0.33 6.87
CA GLY A 206 10.73 0.72 8.25
C GLY A 206 10.96 -0.38 9.28
N PHE A 207 11.25 0.04 10.51
CA PHE A 207 11.43 -0.84 11.67
C PHE A 207 10.99 -0.18 12.99
N GLY A 208 10.78 -1.01 14.01
CA GLY A 208 10.39 -0.57 15.34
C GLY A 208 8.88 -0.48 15.57
N GLU A 209 8.05 -0.74 14.57
CA GLU A 209 6.59 -0.73 14.67
C GLU A 209 6.03 -1.75 15.67
N GLU A 210 6.70 -2.89 15.85
CA GLU A 210 6.18 -3.99 16.67
C GLU A 210 5.93 -3.57 18.12
N ALA A 211 6.90 -2.90 18.75
CA ALA A 211 6.78 -2.47 20.14
C ALA A 211 5.68 -1.41 20.30
N LEU A 212 5.51 -0.53 19.30
CA LEU A 212 4.47 0.51 19.32
C LEU A 212 3.07 -0.09 19.22
N ILE A 213 2.88 -1.05 18.31
CA ILE A 213 1.56 -1.63 18.04
C ILE A 213 1.15 -2.63 19.13
N SER A 214 2.11 -3.44 19.60
CA SER A 214 1.83 -4.48 20.59
C SER A 214 1.80 -3.95 22.03
N GLY A 215 2.51 -2.85 22.30
CA GLY A 215 2.76 -2.34 23.65
C GLY A 215 3.78 -3.16 24.44
N GLU A 216 4.45 -4.12 23.80
CA GLU A 216 5.48 -4.96 24.40
C GLU A 216 6.88 -4.34 24.18
N PRO A 217 7.90 -4.70 24.99
CA PRO A 217 9.27 -4.25 24.77
C PRO A 217 9.82 -4.62 23.38
N ARG A 218 10.89 -3.96 22.95
CA ARG A 218 11.57 -4.25 21.68
C ARG A 218 11.91 -5.73 21.58
N ASN A 219 11.42 -6.40 20.55
CA ASN A 219 11.63 -7.83 20.37
C ASN A 219 12.98 -8.18 19.71
N ALA A 220 13.68 -7.21 19.15
CA ALA A 220 14.91 -7.38 18.41
C ALA A 220 15.82 -6.16 18.55
N THR A 221 17.12 -6.40 18.40
CA THR A 221 18.16 -5.37 18.27
C THR A 221 18.31 -4.97 16.81
N VAL A 222 18.41 -3.67 16.54
CA VAL A 222 18.64 -3.12 15.19
C VAL A 222 19.94 -2.34 15.19
N THR A 223 20.87 -2.74 14.31
CA THR A 223 22.21 -2.16 14.19
C THR A 223 22.46 -1.68 12.77
N MET A 224 23.02 -0.49 12.61
CA MET A 224 23.47 0.02 11.31
C MET A 224 24.57 -0.88 10.74
N LEU A 225 24.42 -1.29 9.48
CA LEU A 225 25.47 -1.99 8.73
C LEU A 225 26.40 -0.98 8.06
N ASN A 226 25.83 0.05 7.46
CA ASN A 226 26.52 1.14 6.79
C ASN A 226 26.02 2.46 7.38
N ALA A 227 26.88 3.50 7.41
CA ALA A 227 26.46 4.83 7.84
C ALA A 227 25.36 5.39 6.91
N GLY A 228 24.50 6.24 7.47
CA GLY A 228 23.38 6.82 6.74
C GLY A 228 22.51 7.70 7.62
N GLU A 229 21.28 7.92 7.18
CA GLU A 229 20.30 8.76 7.87
C GLU A 229 18.99 7.99 8.05
N LEU A 230 18.44 8.10 9.25
CA LEU A 230 17.14 7.54 9.62
C LEU A 230 16.14 8.68 9.84
N MET A 231 14.87 8.43 9.53
CA MET A 231 13.77 9.30 9.94
C MET A 231 13.03 8.60 11.08
N ARG A 232 12.90 9.25 12.24
CA ARG A 232 12.16 8.70 13.38
C ARG A 232 10.85 9.42 13.62
N LEU A 233 9.81 8.68 14.00
CA LEU A 233 8.48 9.18 14.31
C LEU A 233 8.11 8.77 15.75
N PRO A 234 7.66 9.70 16.61
CA PRO A 234 7.21 9.37 17.96
C PRO A 234 6.04 8.36 17.98
N ALA A 235 5.99 7.53 19.02
CA ALA A 235 4.94 6.53 19.19
C ALA A 235 3.50 7.07 19.08
N ALA A 236 3.25 8.26 19.65
CA ALA A 236 1.93 8.89 19.60
C ALA A 236 1.50 9.29 18.18
N ASP A 237 2.45 9.78 17.38
CA ASP A 237 2.21 10.16 16.00
C ASP A 237 2.07 8.92 15.10
N PHE A 238 2.83 7.85 15.38
CA PHE A 238 2.70 6.58 14.69
C PHE A 238 1.29 5.98 14.80
N ASP A 239 0.71 5.99 16.01
CA ASP A 239 -0.60 5.39 16.27
C ASP A 239 -1.73 6.11 15.52
N SER A 240 -1.70 7.45 15.50
CA SER A 240 -2.74 8.28 14.88
C SER A 240 -2.61 8.39 13.35
N LEU A 241 -1.39 8.31 12.80
CA LEU A 241 -1.14 8.61 11.39
C LEU A 241 -0.91 7.37 10.52
N LEU A 242 -0.40 6.26 11.08
CA LEU A 242 -0.01 5.07 10.32
C LEU A 242 -0.78 3.81 10.69
N ARG A 243 -1.12 3.61 11.97
CA ARG A 243 -1.72 2.36 12.42
C ARG A 243 -3.19 2.22 12.04
N GLU A 244 -4.02 3.21 12.34
CA GLU A 244 -5.47 3.13 12.08
C GLU A 244 -5.83 2.90 10.61
N PRO A 245 -5.17 3.52 9.62
CA PRO A 245 -5.54 3.34 8.22
C PRO A 245 -5.20 1.96 7.64
N LEU A 246 -4.15 1.30 8.16
CA LEU A 246 -3.54 0.12 7.52
C LEU A 246 -3.94 -1.23 8.14
N VAL A 247 -4.60 -1.22 9.31
CA VAL A 247 -4.98 -2.44 10.02
C VAL A 247 -6.49 -2.70 9.87
N HIS A 248 -6.84 -3.54 8.90
CA HIS A 248 -8.23 -3.97 8.71
C HIS A 248 -8.62 -5.04 9.74
N ARG A 249 -9.56 -4.69 10.63
CA ARG A 249 -10.12 -5.60 11.62
C ARG A 249 -11.40 -6.26 11.12
N ILE A 250 -11.57 -7.54 11.45
CA ILE A 250 -12.77 -8.33 11.12
C ILE A 250 -13.31 -9.01 12.38
N ASN A 251 -14.64 -9.14 12.45
CA ASN A 251 -15.29 -9.90 13.52
C ASN A 251 -15.30 -11.42 13.20
N LEU A 252 -15.76 -12.23 14.16
CA LEU A 252 -15.81 -13.69 14.02
C LEU A 252 -16.66 -14.17 12.84
N ALA A 253 -17.78 -13.51 12.55
CA ALA A 253 -18.68 -13.89 11.46
C ALA A 253 -18.03 -13.65 10.09
N GLN A 254 -17.38 -12.49 9.92
CA GLN A 254 -16.60 -12.17 8.72
C GLN A 254 -15.41 -13.11 8.56
N GLY A 255 -14.71 -13.43 9.66
CA GLY A 255 -13.61 -14.39 9.65
C GLY A 255 -14.04 -15.78 9.20
N ALA A 256 -15.18 -16.28 9.71
CA ALA A 256 -15.72 -17.57 9.32
C ALA A 256 -16.05 -17.63 7.82
N GLU A 257 -16.55 -16.54 7.24
CA GLU A 257 -16.86 -16.47 5.81
C GLU A 257 -15.61 -16.45 4.94
N LEU A 258 -14.59 -15.67 5.32
CA LEU A 258 -13.31 -15.64 4.63
C LEU A 258 -12.58 -16.99 4.66
N ILE A 259 -12.69 -17.75 5.76
CA ILE A 259 -12.12 -19.11 5.85
C ILE A 259 -12.78 -20.04 4.82
N LYS A 260 -14.10 -19.95 4.61
CA LYS A 260 -14.79 -20.75 3.56
C LYS A 260 -14.31 -20.37 2.16
N GLN A 261 -13.91 -19.11 1.96
CA GLN A 261 -13.34 -18.60 0.71
C GLN A 261 -11.85 -18.94 0.54
N GLY A 262 -11.25 -19.69 1.48
CA GLY A 262 -9.88 -20.19 1.38
C GLY A 262 -8.84 -19.38 2.16
N ALA A 263 -9.26 -18.40 2.98
CA ALA A 263 -8.34 -17.62 3.81
C ALA A 263 -7.57 -18.51 4.81
N GLN A 264 -6.31 -18.17 5.05
CA GLN A 264 -5.45 -18.90 5.99
C GLN A 264 -5.44 -18.22 7.36
N LEU A 265 -5.75 -18.99 8.40
CA LEU A 265 -5.57 -18.56 9.78
C LEU A 265 -4.10 -18.65 10.18
N ILE A 266 -3.57 -17.58 10.76
CA ILE A 266 -2.22 -17.51 11.30
C ILE A 266 -2.25 -17.08 12.77
N ASP A 267 -1.74 -17.94 13.64
CA ASP A 267 -1.46 -17.63 15.04
C ASP A 267 -0.06 -17.01 15.14
N VAL A 268 0.01 -15.74 15.52
CA VAL A 268 1.28 -14.98 15.60
C VAL A 268 1.94 -15.02 16.97
N ARG A 269 1.43 -15.86 17.88
CA ARG A 269 2.01 -16.10 19.21
C ARG A 269 3.26 -16.99 19.14
N LEU A 270 3.97 -17.10 20.25
CA LEU A 270 5.12 -17.99 20.36
C LEU A 270 4.70 -19.46 20.24
N GLU A 271 5.63 -20.32 19.85
CA GLU A 271 5.43 -21.75 19.64
C GLU A 271 4.92 -22.45 20.91
N ALA A 272 5.36 -21.99 22.08
CA ALA A 272 4.89 -22.50 23.38
C ALA A 272 3.39 -22.21 23.58
N GLU A 273 2.96 -20.97 23.35
CA GLU A 273 1.55 -20.56 23.46
C GLU A 273 0.65 -21.27 22.43
N PHE A 274 1.18 -21.55 21.23
CA PHE A 274 0.45 -22.28 20.20
C PHE A 274 0.20 -23.75 20.59
N LYS A 275 1.18 -24.39 21.21
CA LYS A 275 1.07 -25.78 21.70
C LYS A 275 0.04 -25.93 22.82
N GLU A 276 -0.15 -24.90 23.63
CA GLU A 276 -1.16 -24.87 24.69
C GLU A 276 -2.60 -24.82 24.15
N GLY A 277 -2.78 -24.44 22.88
CA GLY A 277 -4.06 -24.46 22.19
C GLY A 277 -4.22 -23.28 21.23
N SER A 278 -4.87 -23.52 20.09
CA SER A 278 -5.10 -22.50 19.06
C SER A 278 -6.39 -22.79 18.27
N LEU A 279 -6.62 -22.03 17.20
CA LEU A 279 -7.75 -22.23 16.30
C LEU A 279 -7.48 -23.40 15.36
N LYS A 280 -8.50 -24.24 15.15
CA LYS A 280 -8.42 -25.36 14.23
C LYS A 280 -8.10 -24.86 12.81
N GLY A 281 -7.11 -25.48 12.16
CA GLY A 281 -6.67 -25.10 10.81
C GLY A 281 -5.76 -23.88 10.75
N SER A 282 -5.37 -23.32 11.91
CA SER A 282 -4.36 -22.27 11.96
C SER A 282 -2.95 -22.84 11.82
N ILE A 283 -2.07 -22.05 11.21
CA ILE A 283 -0.63 -22.29 11.25
C ILE A 283 0.01 -21.34 12.28
N ASN A 284 1.07 -21.78 12.94
CA ASN A 284 1.84 -20.90 13.80
C ASN A 284 2.93 -20.20 12.97
N LEU A 285 2.86 -18.87 12.94
CA LEU A 285 3.91 -18.02 12.41
C LEU A 285 4.14 -16.88 13.40
N PRO A 286 4.97 -17.10 14.43
CA PRO A 286 5.23 -16.11 15.45
C PRO A 286 5.63 -14.77 14.85
N LEU A 287 5.16 -13.67 15.44
CA LEU A 287 5.39 -12.30 14.94
C LEU A 287 6.87 -12.02 14.63
N TYR A 288 7.78 -12.49 15.48
CA TYR A 288 9.23 -12.30 15.31
C TYR A 288 9.81 -13.01 14.06
N LEU A 289 9.18 -14.09 13.58
CA LEU A 289 9.59 -14.82 12.37
C LEU A 289 8.89 -14.32 11.12
N LEU A 290 7.89 -13.47 11.26
CA LEU A 290 7.02 -13.07 10.16
C LEU A 290 7.82 -12.37 9.06
N ARG A 291 8.74 -11.46 9.41
CA ARG A 291 9.61 -10.78 8.45
C ARG A 291 10.47 -11.76 7.63
N LEU A 292 10.97 -12.82 8.25
CA LEU A 292 11.82 -13.82 7.60
C LEU A 292 11.01 -14.72 6.67
N LYS A 293 9.81 -15.16 7.10
CA LYS A 293 9.01 -16.12 6.35
C LYS A 293 8.00 -15.50 5.38
N ALA A 294 7.70 -14.21 5.49
CA ALA A 294 6.75 -13.52 4.61
C ALA A 294 7.09 -13.65 3.12
N ASN A 295 8.38 -13.70 2.76
CA ASN A 295 8.80 -13.86 1.36
C ASN A 295 8.36 -15.20 0.73
N ASN A 296 8.08 -16.21 1.55
CA ASN A 296 7.65 -17.53 1.10
C ASN A 296 6.13 -17.72 1.19
N MET A 297 5.38 -16.66 1.49
CA MET A 297 3.92 -16.67 1.58
C MET A 297 3.27 -16.41 0.21
N ASP A 298 2.09 -16.98 -0.02
CA ASP A 298 1.30 -16.80 -1.24
C ASP A 298 0.62 -15.42 -1.26
N ARG A 299 1.02 -14.57 -2.21
CA ARG A 299 0.49 -13.20 -2.35
C ARG A 299 -0.97 -13.13 -2.79
N LYS A 300 -1.54 -14.20 -3.35
CA LYS A 300 -2.95 -14.23 -3.79
C LYS A 300 -3.93 -14.61 -2.68
N ARG A 301 -3.41 -15.05 -1.53
CA ARG A 301 -4.21 -15.58 -0.44
C ARG A 301 -4.51 -14.51 0.60
N THR A 302 -5.73 -14.50 1.10
CA THR A 302 -6.10 -13.70 2.27
C THR A 302 -5.61 -14.37 3.55
N TYR A 303 -5.02 -13.59 4.44
CA TYR A 303 -4.50 -14.04 5.73
C TYR A 303 -5.30 -13.44 6.88
N ILE A 304 -5.77 -14.28 7.78
CA ILE A 304 -6.46 -13.88 9.01
C ILE A 304 -5.52 -14.11 10.17
N LEU A 305 -5.06 -13.01 10.76
CA LEU A 305 -4.07 -13.00 11.83
C LEU A 305 -4.76 -12.87 13.18
N PHE A 306 -4.34 -13.67 14.15
CA PHE A 306 -4.84 -13.56 15.52
C PHE A 306 -3.73 -13.84 16.52
N CYS A 307 -3.95 -13.36 17.74
CA CYS A 307 -3.14 -13.67 18.91
C CYS A 307 -4.08 -13.78 20.12
N GLN A 308 -3.56 -13.59 21.33
CA GLN A 308 -4.38 -13.64 22.54
C GLN A 308 -5.46 -12.54 22.57
N SER A 309 -5.03 -11.28 22.46
CA SER A 309 -5.87 -10.07 22.67
C SER A 309 -6.09 -9.21 21.42
N GLY A 310 -5.44 -9.54 20.30
CA GLY A 310 -5.48 -8.75 19.06
C GLY A 310 -4.31 -7.78 18.87
N ARG A 311 -3.51 -7.49 19.91
CA ARG A 311 -2.39 -6.53 19.86
C ARG A 311 -1.24 -6.97 18.96
N ARG A 312 -0.69 -8.17 19.18
CA ARG A 312 0.40 -8.74 18.37
C ARG A 312 -0.01 -8.99 16.91
N SER A 313 -1.26 -9.41 16.69
CA SER A 313 -1.80 -9.63 15.34
C SER A 313 -2.00 -8.33 14.57
N ALA A 314 -2.22 -7.19 15.24
CA ALA A 314 -2.21 -5.89 14.57
C ALA A 314 -0.81 -5.52 14.03
N ALA A 315 0.24 -5.81 14.80
CA ALA A 315 1.62 -5.61 14.35
C ALA A 315 1.95 -6.51 13.14
N ALA A 316 1.52 -7.77 13.21
CA ALA A 316 1.65 -8.71 12.10
C ALA A 316 0.88 -8.25 10.85
N ALA A 317 -0.34 -7.75 11.01
CA ALA A 317 -1.15 -7.25 9.88
C ALA A 317 -0.47 -6.08 9.21
N PHE A 318 -0.04 -5.10 9.98
CA PHE A 318 0.73 -3.96 9.48
C PHE A 318 1.95 -4.44 8.66
N LEU A 319 2.77 -5.34 9.22
CA LEU A 319 3.95 -5.89 8.54
C LEU A 319 3.68 -6.56 7.19
N LEU A 320 2.55 -7.28 7.09
CA LEU A 320 2.14 -7.98 5.87
C LEU A 320 1.48 -7.03 4.87
N THR A 321 0.63 -6.10 5.33
CA THR A 321 0.01 -5.07 4.48
C THR A 321 1.07 -4.19 3.84
N GLN A 322 2.11 -3.78 4.59
CA GLN A 322 3.29 -3.06 4.06
C GLN A 322 4.03 -3.82 2.95
N ARG A 323 3.80 -5.13 2.80
CA ARG A 323 4.41 -5.99 1.77
C ARG A 323 3.42 -6.40 0.68
N GLY A 324 2.23 -5.81 0.68
CA GLY A 324 1.19 -6.03 -0.31
C GLY A 324 0.36 -7.31 -0.12
N PHE A 325 0.35 -7.90 1.08
CA PHE A 325 -0.53 -9.03 1.40
C PHE A 325 -1.92 -8.54 1.88
N ASP A 326 -2.98 -9.27 1.53
CA ASP A 326 -4.31 -9.08 2.14
C ASP A 326 -4.31 -9.71 3.55
N ALA A 327 -3.95 -8.91 4.56
CA ALA A 327 -3.85 -9.32 5.95
C ALA A 327 -4.94 -8.63 6.81
N ARG A 328 -5.71 -9.44 7.54
CA ARG A 328 -6.82 -8.97 8.39
C ARG A 328 -6.64 -9.45 9.81
N VAL A 329 -6.99 -8.61 10.78
CA VAL A 329 -6.90 -8.94 12.21
C VAL A 329 -8.24 -9.47 12.69
N LEU A 330 -8.24 -10.64 13.32
CA LEU A 330 -9.41 -11.12 14.04
C LEU A 330 -9.59 -10.29 15.32
N ASP A 331 -10.69 -9.55 15.40
CA ASP A 331 -10.93 -8.62 16.49
C ASP A 331 -11.11 -9.35 17.83
N GLY A 332 -10.42 -8.84 18.85
CA GLY A 332 -10.37 -9.43 20.20
C GLY A 332 -9.66 -10.80 20.31
N GLY A 333 -9.03 -11.31 19.26
CA GLY A 333 -8.20 -12.52 19.30
C GLY A 333 -8.90 -13.76 19.87
N LEU A 334 -8.16 -14.58 20.64
CA LEU A 334 -8.70 -15.77 21.32
C LEU A 334 -9.60 -15.41 22.51
N GLU A 335 -9.42 -14.24 23.12
CA GLU A 335 -10.25 -13.76 24.22
C GLU A 335 -11.71 -13.52 23.78
N ALA A 336 -11.92 -13.05 22.54
CA ALA A 336 -13.26 -12.88 21.97
C ALA A 336 -14.03 -14.20 21.83
N LEU A 337 -13.33 -15.31 21.57
CA LEU A 337 -13.91 -16.66 21.42
C LEU A 337 -14.25 -17.31 22.77
N SER A 338 -13.44 -17.00 23.78
CA SER A 338 -13.65 -17.47 25.15
C SER A 338 -14.96 -16.94 25.73
N LYS A 339 -15.39 -15.74 25.30
CA LYS A 339 -16.67 -15.11 25.70
C LYS A 339 -17.89 -15.67 24.96
N THR A 340 -17.71 -16.31 23.80
CA THR A 340 -18.80 -16.88 22.97
C THR A 340 -18.96 -18.39 23.13
N GLY A 341 -18.24 -19.00 24.09
CA GLY A 341 -18.33 -20.43 24.40
C GLY A 341 -17.53 -21.36 23.47
N HIS A 342 -16.76 -20.81 22.52
CA HIS A 342 -15.86 -21.59 21.67
C HIS A 342 -14.50 -21.75 22.37
N LYS A 343 -14.22 -22.96 22.90
CA LYS A 343 -12.89 -23.27 23.45
C LYS A 343 -11.89 -23.53 22.31
N PRO A 344 -10.67 -22.96 22.38
CA PRO A 344 -9.59 -23.32 21.46
C PRO A 344 -9.27 -24.81 21.61
N ALA A 345 -8.97 -25.46 20.48
CA ALA A 345 -8.61 -26.87 20.44
C ALA A 345 -7.08 -27.00 20.54
N PRO A 346 -6.54 -28.11 21.09
CA PRO A 346 -5.12 -28.38 21.02
C PRO A 346 -4.68 -28.41 19.55
N ALA A 347 -3.55 -27.75 19.25
CA ALA A 347 -3.05 -27.65 17.89
C ALA A 347 -2.64 -29.04 17.36
N THR A 348 -3.13 -29.40 16.17
CA THR A 348 -2.64 -30.59 15.46
C THR A 348 -1.32 -30.24 14.76
N PRO A 349 -0.24 -31.03 14.94
CA PRO A 349 1.00 -30.81 14.18
C PRO A 349 0.70 -31.00 12.70
N HIS A 350 0.94 -29.98 11.88
CA HIS A 350 1.00 -30.15 10.43
C HIS A 350 2.45 -30.44 10.03
N ASP A 351 2.63 -31.57 9.34
CA ASP A 351 3.91 -32.04 8.81
C ASP A 351 4.68 -30.93 8.07
N THR A 352 5.83 -30.56 8.62
CA THR A 352 6.92 -29.98 7.85
C THR A 352 7.50 -31.05 6.95
N GLN A 353 6.94 -31.24 5.76
CA GLN A 353 7.59 -32.00 4.69
C GLN A 353 7.49 -31.27 3.34
N HIS A 354 8.67 -31.18 2.71
CA HIS A 354 8.97 -30.84 1.31
C HIS A 354 9.00 -29.35 0.91
N ASN A 355 10.20 -28.78 0.80
CA ASN A 355 10.92 -28.90 -0.48
C ASN A 355 12.43 -28.76 -0.25
N SER A 356 13.15 -29.82 -0.62
CA SER A 356 14.62 -29.87 -0.70
C SER A 356 15.14 -29.12 -1.93
#